data_AF-A0A7Z0BWN8-F1
#
_entry.id   AF-A0A7Z0BWN8-F1
#
_cell.length_a   1.000
_cell.length_b   1.000
_cell.length_c   1.000
_cell.angle_alpha   90.00
_cell.angle_beta   90.00
_cell.angle_gamma   90.00
#
_symmetry.space_group_name_H-M   'P 1'
#
loop_
_entity.id
_entity.type
_entity.pdbx_description
1 polymer ?
#
loop_
_entity_poly.entity_id
_entity_poly.type
_entity_poly.pdbx_seq_one_letter_code
_entity_poly.pdbx_strand_id
1 'polypeptide(L)'
;MFRKLFGGGAPQSPAYEAGQHLFEQGMRAASEYRTADAIALYTGSIEANPNPAPLINRAKLYRWRLMFEDAITDLETAVKLDKQQGDEFAAPLAQELRECRILAENRFNGKRPLFIADLNDKGFDHVAGRIADTIFQGNGQLLAYHMVNEVDNAKKFENLSDFPSVKTLLNNWMKDQNVIDQALADQRIHAEYEPKRGIFEAMVCVYDYPDMAKLRDTIVRKIWCLLNPPSQMQAIWEASLRDPVQ
;
A
#
# COMPACT_ATOMS: atom_id res chain seq x y z
N MET A 1 23.99 -5.69 -17.31
CA MET A 1 23.19 -4.80 -18.19
C MET A 1 23.08 -3.35 -17.69
N PHE A 2 23.64 -2.97 -16.54
CA PHE A 2 23.47 -1.62 -15.95
C PHE A 2 24.29 -0.48 -16.59
N ARG A 3 25.25 -0.78 -17.48
CA ARG A 3 26.19 0.21 -18.04
C ARG A 3 25.62 1.05 -19.19
N LYS A 4 24.36 0.80 -19.60
CA LYS A 4 23.69 1.51 -20.71
C LYS A 4 22.55 2.45 -20.28
N LEU A 5 22.19 2.47 -18.99
CA LEU A 5 21.16 3.37 -18.42
C LEU A 5 21.71 4.75 -18.02
N PHE A 6 23.02 4.95 -18.16
CA PHE A 6 23.69 6.20 -17.82
C PHE A 6 24.66 6.49 -18.94
N GLY A 7 24.30 7.47 -19.78
CA GLY A 7 25.07 7.90 -20.95
C GLY A 7 26.56 8.00 -20.64
N GLY A 8 27.37 7.37 -21.49
CA GLY A 8 28.82 7.43 -21.38
C GLY A 8 29.35 8.83 -21.66
N GLY A 9 30.35 9.26 -20.89
CA GLY A 9 31.39 10.18 -21.37
C GLY A 9 31.62 11.48 -20.61
N ALA A 10 30.84 11.84 -19.58
CA ALA A 10 31.11 13.03 -18.75
C ALA A 10 31.57 12.65 -17.34
N PRO A 11 32.48 13.43 -16.70
CA PRO A 11 32.77 13.28 -15.28
C PRO A 11 31.48 13.42 -14.48
N GLN A 12 31.13 12.39 -13.71
CA GLN A 12 29.94 12.41 -12.87
C GLN A 12 30.17 13.40 -11.73
N SER A 13 29.21 14.30 -11.51
CA SER A 13 29.33 15.30 -10.44
C SER A 13 29.20 14.62 -9.07
N PRO A 14 29.78 15.18 -7.99
CA PRO A 14 29.57 14.66 -6.64
C PRO A 14 28.09 14.52 -6.26
N ALA A 15 27.23 15.41 -6.78
CA ALA A 15 25.78 15.36 -6.60
C ALA A 15 25.15 14.15 -7.30
N TYR A 16 25.60 13.82 -8.51
CA TYR A 16 25.18 12.62 -9.23
C TYR A 16 25.57 11.34 -8.46
N GLU A 17 26.81 11.25 -7.98
CA GLU A 17 27.30 10.10 -7.22
C GLU A 17 26.54 9.92 -5.90
N ALA A 18 26.28 11.02 -5.18
CA ALA A 18 25.48 11.01 -3.95
C ALA A 18 24.03 10.55 -4.22
N GLY A 19 23.40 11.07 -5.27
CA GLY A 19 22.05 10.67 -5.66
C GLY A 19 21.95 9.19 -6.04
N GLN A 20 22.94 8.67 -6.78
CA GLN A 20 23.02 7.27 -7.17
C GLN A 20 23.20 6.35 -5.95
N HIS A 21 24.09 6.72 -5.02
CA HIS A 21 24.31 5.95 -3.80
C HIS A 21 23.04 5.88 -2.93
N LEU A 22 22.33 7.01 -2.75
CA LEU A 22 21.05 7.04 -2.03
C LEU A 22 19.97 6.19 -2.73
N PHE A 23 19.92 6.21 -4.07
CA PHE A 23 19.01 5.37 -4.83
C PHE A 23 19.27 3.87 -4.62
N GLU A 24 20.54 3.45 -4.66
CA GLU A 24 20.94 2.06 -4.43
C GLU A 24 20.60 1.59 -3.01
N GLN A 25 20.81 2.44 -2.01
CA GLN A 25 20.39 2.16 -0.65
C GLN A 25 18.86 2.06 -0.55
N GLY A 26 18.12 2.96 -1.21
CA GLY A 26 16.66 2.95 -1.26
C GLY A 26 16.12 1.65 -1.88
N MET A 27 16.71 1.18 -2.99
CA MET A 27 16.36 -0.11 -3.59
C MET A 27 16.58 -1.27 -2.62
N ARG A 28 17.70 -1.27 -1.88
CA ARG A 28 17.98 -2.31 -0.87
C ARG A 28 16.94 -2.27 0.25
N ALA A 29 16.67 -1.10 0.81
CA ALA A 29 15.66 -0.93 1.85
C ALA A 29 14.26 -1.38 1.37
N ALA A 30 13.88 -1.05 0.14
CA ALA A 30 12.61 -1.49 -0.46
C ALA A 30 12.54 -3.02 -0.60
N SER A 31 13.62 -3.67 -1.03
CA SER A 31 13.69 -5.14 -1.13
C SER A 31 13.61 -5.86 0.21
N GLU A 32 13.96 -5.16 1.29
CA GLU A 32 13.90 -5.64 2.68
C GLU A 32 12.58 -5.22 3.36
N TYR A 33 11.62 -4.65 2.63
CA TYR A 33 10.36 -4.12 3.17
C TYR A 33 10.54 -3.03 4.23
N ARG A 34 11.71 -2.38 4.28
CA ARG A 34 11.96 -1.16 5.09
C ARG A 34 11.41 0.05 4.37
N THR A 35 10.08 0.09 4.23
CA THR A 35 9.37 1.00 3.32
C THR A 35 9.55 2.47 3.67
N ALA A 36 9.50 2.83 4.96
CA ALA A 36 9.75 4.22 5.41
C ALA A 36 11.19 4.68 5.09
N ASP A 37 12.19 3.83 5.35
CA ASP A 37 13.59 4.10 5.02
C ASP A 37 13.77 4.28 3.51
N ALA A 38 13.17 3.39 2.71
CA ALA A 38 13.26 3.45 1.26
C ALA A 38 12.66 4.76 0.69
N ILE A 39 11.49 5.19 1.19
CA ILE A 39 10.88 6.48 0.81
C ILE A 39 11.82 7.65 1.16
N ALA A 40 12.42 7.65 2.35
CA ALA A 40 13.36 8.69 2.75
C ALA A 40 14.63 8.71 1.87
N LEU A 41 15.18 7.54 1.56
CA LEU A 41 16.36 7.38 0.70
C LEU A 41 16.08 7.82 -0.74
N TYR A 42 14.93 7.47 -1.30
CA TYR A 42 14.52 7.96 -2.63
C TYR A 42 14.31 9.47 -2.63
N THR A 43 13.75 10.04 -1.56
CA THR A 43 13.61 11.49 -1.41
C THR A 43 14.97 12.19 -1.46
N GLY A 44 15.93 11.72 -0.66
CA GLY A 44 17.29 12.26 -0.68
C GLY A 44 18.00 12.06 -2.03
N SER A 45 17.73 10.96 -2.73
CA SER A 45 18.26 10.73 -4.08
C SER A 45 17.74 11.77 -5.08
N ILE A 46 16.43 12.06 -5.06
CA ILE A 46 15.78 13.06 -5.91
C ILE A 46 16.33 14.47 -5.61
N GLU A 47 16.53 14.81 -4.34
CA GLU A 47 17.08 16.09 -3.90
C GLU A 47 18.55 16.27 -4.32
N ALA A 48 19.36 15.21 -4.21
CA ALA A 48 20.77 15.25 -4.59
C ALA A 48 20.96 15.38 -6.11
N ASN A 49 20.22 14.58 -6.89
CA ASN A 49 20.26 14.64 -8.34
C ASN A 49 18.93 14.14 -8.96
N PRO A 50 18.06 15.04 -9.47
CA PRO A 50 16.76 14.67 -10.02
C PRO A 50 16.84 13.66 -11.17
N ASN A 51 16.22 12.50 -10.97
CA ASN A 51 16.18 11.40 -11.93
C ASN A 51 14.80 10.72 -11.91
N PRO A 52 14.27 10.24 -13.05
CA PRO A 52 12.99 9.52 -13.08
C PRO A 52 12.96 8.24 -12.24
N ALA A 53 14.07 7.49 -12.14
CA ALA A 53 14.12 6.19 -11.48
C ALA A 53 13.74 6.21 -9.97
N PRO A 54 14.31 7.08 -9.11
CA PRO A 54 13.88 7.15 -7.71
C PRO A 54 12.42 7.59 -7.56
N LEU A 55 11.90 8.47 -8.42
CA LEU A 55 10.48 8.86 -8.43
C LEU A 55 9.57 7.67 -8.76
N ILE A 56 9.90 6.90 -9.81
CA ILE A 56 9.15 5.69 -10.19
C ILE A 56 9.15 4.68 -9.05
N ASN A 57 10.29 4.44 -8.41
CA ASN A 57 10.38 3.47 -7.31
C ASN A 57 9.65 3.95 -6.04
N ARG A 58 9.70 5.24 -5.73
CA ARG A 58 8.93 5.82 -4.61
C ARG A 58 7.42 5.79 -4.88
N ALA A 59 6.99 6.07 -6.11
CA ALA A 59 5.59 5.91 -6.54
C ALA A 59 5.07 4.48 -6.38
N LYS A 60 5.89 3.46 -6.63
CA LYS A 60 5.53 2.06 -6.39
C LYS A 60 5.28 1.77 -4.91
N LEU A 61 6.14 2.28 -4.02
CA LEU A 61 5.92 2.17 -2.57
C LEU A 61 4.64 2.89 -2.15
N TYR A 62 4.37 4.08 -2.71
CA TYR A 62 3.11 4.78 -2.46
C TYR A 62 1.90 4.01 -2.96
N ARG A 63 1.95 3.37 -4.15
CA ARG A 63 0.87 2.47 -4.62
C ARG A 63 0.64 1.31 -3.66
N TRP A 64 1.69 0.63 -3.18
CA TRP A 64 1.51 -0.49 -2.24
C TRP A 64 0.93 -0.08 -0.88
N ARG A 65 1.08 1.20 -0.52
CA ARG A 65 0.46 1.84 0.66
C ARG A 65 -0.90 2.49 0.35
N LEU A 66 -1.41 2.31 -0.87
CA LEU A 66 -2.65 2.93 -1.39
C LEU A 66 -2.66 4.47 -1.37
N MET A 67 -1.47 5.09 -1.32
CA MET A 67 -1.23 6.53 -1.40
C MET A 67 -1.16 6.98 -2.85
N PHE A 68 -2.25 6.82 -3.60
CA PHE A 68 -2.24 7.04 -5.05
C PHE A 68 -2.04 8.51 -5.46
N GLU A 69 -2.42 9.48 -4.63
CA GLU A 69 -2.14 10.91 -4.93
C GLU A 69 -0.63 11.20 -4.93
N ASP A 70 0.09 10.69 -3.93
CA ASP A 70 1.55 10.81 -3.86
C ASP A 70 2.21 10.06 -5.03
N ALA A 71 1.73 8.85 -5.33
CA ALA A 71 2.21 8.08 -6.48
C ALA A 71 2.00 8.80 -7.82
N ILE A 72 0.82 9.40 -8.04
CA ILE A 72 0.51 10.18 -9.25
C ILE A 72 1.43 11.39 -9.36
N THR A 73 1.65 12.10 -8.25
CA THR A 73 2.54 13.27 -8.20
C THR A 73 3.97 12.91 -8.59
N ASP A 74 4.49 11.80 -8.05
CA ASP A 74 5.81 11.29 -8.39
C ASP A 74 5.90 10.87 -9.87
N LEU A 75 4.90 10.16 -10.38
CA LEU A 75 4.85 9.71 -11.77
C LEU A 75 4.75 10.88 -12.76
N GLU A 76 3.95 11.90 -12.46
CA GLU A 76 3.87 13.12 -13.29
C GLU A 76 5.21 13.87 -13.33
N THR A 77 5.92 13.91 -12.20
CA THR A 77 7.26 14.51 -12.11
C THR A 77 8.27 13.69 -12.90
N ALA A 78 8.20 12.36 -12.79
CA ALA A 78 9.05 11.44 -13.54
C ALA A 78 8.83 11.57 -15.06
N VAL A 79 7.60 11.70 -15.54
CA VAL A 79 7.28 11.94 -16.96
C VAL A 79 7.94 13.22 -17.48
N LYS A 80 7.89 14.31 -16.70
CA LYS A 80 8.50 15.59 -17.10
C LYS A 80 10.02 15.46 -17.19
N LEU A 81 10.65 14.79 -16.21
CA LEU A 81 12.10 14.58 -16.18
C LEU A 81 12.57 13.60 -17.27
N ASP A 82 11.87 12.50 -17.47
CA ASP A 82 12.21 11.49 -18.47
C ASP A 82 12.25 12.09 -19.87
N LYS A 83 11.23 12.89 -20.22
CA LYS A 83 11.18 13.62 -21.49
C LYS A 83 12.38 14.56 -21.69
N GLN A 84 12.94 15.12 -20.62
CA GLN A 84 14.14 15.97 -20.69
C GLN A 84 15.44 15.16 -20.76
N GLN A 85 15.41 13.89 -20.34
CA GLN A 85 16.59 13.04 -20.13
C GLN A 85 16.72 11.89 -21.15
N GLY A 86 15.85 11.80 -22.16
CA GLY A 86 15.97 10.83 -23.24
C GLY A 86 14.72 9.98 -23.50
N ASP A 87 13.65 10.18 -22.73
CA ASP A 87 12.34 9.54 -22.92
C ASP A 87 12.42 8.00 -22.81
N GLU A 88 13.28 7.50 -21.92
CA GLU A 88 13.58 6.06 -21.77
C GLU A 88 12.44 5.30 -21.08
N PHE A 89 11.67 5.98 -20.22
CA PHE A 89 10.61 5.40 -19.39
C PHE A 89 9.20 5.76 -19.85
N ALA A 90 9.04 6.37 -21.03
CA ALA A 90 7.76 6.90 -21.50
C ALA A 90 6.61 5.88 -21.45
N ALA A 91 6.83 4.67 -21.97
CA ALA A 91 5.81 3.61 -21.99
C ALA A 91 5.41 3.11 -20.59
N PRO A 92 6.35 2.66 -19.72
CA PRO A 92 5.99 2.23 -18.37
C PRO A 92 5.38 3.36 -17.52
N LEU A 93 5.88 4.60 -17.62
CA LEU A 93 5.31 5.74 -16.91
C LEU A 93 3.88 6.03 -17.33
N ALA A 94 3.60 6.02 -18.64
CA ALA A 94 2.26 6.25 -19.13
C ALA A 94 1.29 5.16 -18.67
N GLN A 95 1.73 3.90 -18.60
CA GLN A 95 0.91 2.80 -18.08
C GLN A 95 0.65 2.94 -16.58
N GLU A 96 1.69 3.13 -15.77
CA GLU A 96 1.57 3.25 -14.31
C GLU A 96 0.68 4.45 -13.92
N LEU A 97 0.85 5.59 -14.60
CA LEU A 97 0.04 6.78 -14.36
C LEU A 97 -1.43 6.56 -14.72
N ARG A 98 -1.73 5.87 -15.83
CA ARG A 98 -3.10 5.52 -16.22
C ARG A 98 -3.77 4.66 -15.16
N GLU A 99 -3.08 3.60 -14.71
CA GLU A 99 -3.61 2.70 -13.69
C GLU A 99 -3.87 3.41 -12.36
N CYS A 100 -2.93 4.25 -11.90
CA CYS A 100 -3.12 5.01 -10.66
C CYS A 100 -4.33 5.94 -10.74
N ARG A 101 -4.53 6.61 -11.89
CA ARG A 101 -5.68 7.50 -12.09
C ARG A 101 -7.01 6.75 -12.13
N ILE A 102 -7.04 5.55 -12.72
CA ILE A 102 -8.25 4.71 -12.73
C ILE A 102 -8.60 4.27 -11.31
N LEU A 103 -7.62 3.78 -10.55
CA LEU A 103 -7.86 3.35 -9.16
C LEU A 103 -8.25 4.52 -8.26
N ALA A 104 -7.60 5.67 -8.41
CA ALA A 104 -7.85 6.86 -7.60
C ALA A 104 -8.94 7.79 -8.16
N GLU A 105 -9.72 7.36 -9.16
CA GLU A 105 -10.66 8.24 -9.86
C GLU A 105 -11.64 8.94 -8.91
N ASN A 106 -12.14 8.21 -7.89
CA ASN A 106 -13.06 8.74 -6.89
C ASN A 106 -12.47 9.89 -6.05
N ARG A 107 -11.14 10.03 -6.00
CA ARG A 107 -10.45 11.15 -5.35
C ARG A 107 -10.58 12.43 -6.17
N PHE A 108 -10.66 12.33 -7.50
CA PHE A 108 -10.54 13.46 -8.42
C PHE A 108 -11.83 13.80 -9.17
N ASN A 109 -12.81 12.89 -9.25
CA ASN A 109 -14.08 13.08 -9.97
C ASN A 109 -15.18 13.78 -9.15
N GLY A 110 -14.81 14.47 -8.07
CA GLY A 110 -15.74 15.21 -7.21
C GLY A 110 -16.56 14.35 -6.24
N LYS A 111 -16.37 13.02 -6.21
CA LYS A 111 -17.05 12.14 -5.26
C LYS A 111 -16.43 12.12 -3.87
N ARG A 112 -15.14 12.46 -3.71
CA ARG A 112 -14.44 12.45 -2.42
C ARG A 112 -15.24 13.07 -1.26
N PRO A 113 -15.83 14.28 -1.38
CA PRO A 113 -16.62 14.86 -0.28
C PRO A 113 -17.79 13.98 0.18
N LEU A 114 -18.39 13.17 -0.71
CA LEU A 114 -19.49 12.26 -0.35
C LEU A 114 -18.98 11.09 0.50
N PHE A 115 -17.81 10.54 0.17
CA PHE A 115 -17.18 9.48 0.96
C PHE A 115 -16.80 9.99 2.36
N ILE A 116 -16.21 11.19 2.43
CA ILE A 116 -15.84 11.81 3.71
C ILE A 116 -17.10 12.12 4.55
N ALA A 117 -18.15 12.67 3.94
CA ALA A 117 -19.40 12.98 4.64
C ALA A 117 -20.07 11.70 5.18
N ASP A 118 -20.12 10.64 4.39
CA ASP A 118 -20.68 9.35 4.82
C ASP A 118 -19.86 8.70 5.93
N LEU A 119 -18.53 8.74 5.87
CA LEU A 119 -17.67 8.26 6.96
C LEU A 119 -17.89 9.05 8.26
N ASN A 120 -18.01 10.37 8.17
CA ASN A 120 -18.27 11.23 9.33
C ASN A 120 -19.66 11.00 9.95
N ASP A 121 -20.67 10.75 9.12
CA ASP A 121 -22.05 10.52 9.58
C ASP A 121 -22.26 9.10 10.14
N LYS A 122 -21.70 8.08 9.47
CA LYS A 122 -21.97 6.67 9.79
C LYS A 122 -20.88 6.01 10.64
N GLY A 123 -19.68 6.56 10.64
CA GLY A 123 -18.51 6.02 11.34
C GLY A 123 -17.84 4.84 10.65
N PHE A 124 -16.62 4.56 11.08
CA PHE A 124 -15.74 3.53 10.49
C PHE A 124 -16.36 2.14 10.43
N ASP A 125 -17.05 1.71 11.49
CA ASP A 125 -17.63 0.36 11.56
C ASP A 125 -18.68 0.11 10.48
N HIS A 126 -19.54 1.11 10.22
CA HIS A 126 -20.58 1.02 9.21
C HIS A 126 -19.96 1.01 7.81
N VAL A 127 -19.05 1.96 7.53
CA VAL A 127 -18.42 2.09 6.22
C VAL A 127 -17.57 0.86 5.89
N ALA A 128 -16.77 0.37 6.84
CA ALA A 128 -15.98 -0.85 6.68
C ALA A 128 -16.85 -2.07 6.35
N GLY A 129 -17.95 -2.26 7.09
CA GLY A 129 -18.90 -3.35 6.83
C GLY A 129 -19.49 -3.24 5.42
N ARG A 130 -19.99 -2.05 5.06
CA ARG A 130 -20.58 -1.80 3.74
C ARG A 130 -19.59 -2.05 2.60
N ILE A 131 -18.32 -1.65 2.74
CA ILE A 131 -17.27 -1.92 1.75
C ILE A 131 -17.05 -3.43 1.61
N ALA A 132 -16.85 -4.14 2.72
CA ALA A 132 -16.61 -5.59 2.69
C ALA A 132 -17.81 -6.35 2.09
N ASP A 133 -19.03 -6.01 2.48
CA ASP A 133 -20.27 -6.64 1.98
C ASP A 133 -20.46 -6.38 0.48
N THR A 134 -20.17 -5.16 0.02
CA THR A 134 -20.29 -4.79 -1.40
C THR A 134 -19.32 -5.60 -2.27
N ILE A 135 -18.08 -5.77 -1.80
CA ILE A 135 -17.00 -6.38 -2.59
C ILE A 135 -17.06 -7.91 -2.53
N PHE A 136 -17.25 -8.47 -1.33
CA PHE A 136 -17.12 -9.90 -1.08
C PHE A 136 -18.47 -10.62 -0.97
N GLN A 137 -19.58 -9.90 -0.80
CA GLN A 137 -20.95 -10.45 -0.82
C GLN A 137 -21.13 -11.63 0.15
N GLY A 138 -20.47 -11.58 1.31
CA GLY A 138 -20.50 -12.65 2.32
C GLY A 138 -19.73 -13.92 1.95
N ASN A 139 -18.97 -13.95 0.85
CA ASN A 139 -18.14 -15.10 0.50
C ASN A 139 -16.97 -15.23 1.49
N GLY A 140 -17.09 -16.20 2.41
CA GLY A 140 -16.11 -16.44 3.47
C GLY A 140 -14.69 -16.76 2.98
N GLN A 141 -14.53 -17.42 1.82
CA GLN A 141 -13.20 -17.72 1.27
C GLN A 141 -12.49 -16.44 0.81
N LEU A 142 -13.21 -15.56 0.11
CA LEU A 142 -12.66 -14.29 -0.36
C LEU A 142 -12.43 -13.30 0.78
N LEU A 143 -13.30 -13.29 1.78
CA LEU A 143 -13.11 -12.50 3.00
C LEU A 143 -11.84 -12.94 3.73
N ALA A 144 -11.66 -14.26 3.94
CA ALA A 144 -10.46 -14.80 4.57
C ALA A 144 -9.20 -14.45 3.76
N TYR A 145 -9.25 -14.62 2.43
CA TYR A 145 -8.15 -14.28 1.53
C TYR A 145 -7.78 -12.80 1.62
N HIS A 146 -8.78 -11.91 1.53
CA HIS A 146 -8.58 -10.47 1.67
C HIS A 146 -7.92 -10.10 2.99
N MET A 147 -8.42 -10.66 4.10
CA MET A 147 -7.88 -10.38 5.43
C MET A 147 -6.40 -10.79 5.53
N VAL A 148 -6.04 -11.99 5.07
CA VAL A 148 -4.64 -12.44 5.08
C VAL A 148 -3.78 -11.58 4.16
N ASN A 149 -4.29 -11.21 2.98
CA ASN A 149 -3.61 -10.32 2.04
C ASN A 149 -3.35 -8.93 2.66
N GLU A 150 -4.32 -8.35 3.36
CA GLU A 150 -4.15 -7.07 4.05
C GLU A 150 -3.16 -7.17 5.21
N VAL A 151 -3.15 -8.29 5.96
CA VAL A 151 -2.16 -8.53 7.00
C VAL A 151 -0.75 -8.59 6.42
N ASP A 152 -0.55 -9.30 5.31
CA ASP A 152 0.74 -9.39 4.63
C ASP A 152 1.19 -8.04 4.05
N ASN A 153 0.27 -7.31 3.40
CA ASN A 153 0.55 -5.99 2.85
C ASN A 153 0.95 -5.00 3.95
N ALA A 154 0.16 -4.90 5.03
CA ALA A 154 0.47 -3.98 6.13
C ALA A 154 1.78 -4.35 6.85
N LYS A 155 2.08 -5.65 7.00
CA LYS A 155 3.38 -6.11 7.53
C LYS A 155 4.57 -5.62 6.68
N LYS A 156 4.40 -5.59 5.36
CA LYS A 156 5.48 -5.26 4.40
C LYS A 156 5.63 -3.76 4.16
N PHE A 157 4.54 -3.01 4.15
CA PHE A 157 4.54 -1.65 3.60
C PHE A 157 4.10 -0.57 4.58
N GLU A 158 3.48 -0.93 5.70
CA GLU A 158 2.87 0.03 6.62
C GLU A 158 3.58 0.13 7.97
N ASN A 159 3.26 1.19 8.70
CA ASN A 159 3.59 1.30 10.11
C ASN A 159 2.52 0.56 10.93
N LEU A 160 2.89 -0.57 11.53
CA LEU A 160 1.97 -1.43 12.29
C LEU A 160 1.33 -0.76 13.52
N SER A 161 1.83 0.40 13.97
CA SER A 161 1.14 1.18 15.01
C SER A 161 -0.17 1.79 14.53
N ASP A 162 -0.33 1.99 13.21
CA ASP A 162 -1.57 2.47 12.59
C ASP A 162 -2.58 1.33 12.33
N PHE A 163 -2.16 0.07 12.48
CA PHE A 163 -2.94 -1.14 12.20
C PHE A 163 -2.97 -2.10 13.41
N PRO A 164 -3.65 -1.73 14.52
CA PRO A 164 -3.63 -2.51 15.76
C PRO A 164 -4.27 -3.90 15.62
N SER A 165 -5.28 -4.06 14.77
CA SER A 165 -5.92 -5.36 14.53
C SER A 165 -4.98 -6.27 13.73
N VAL A 166 -4.33 -5.75 12.69
CA VAL A 166 -3.28 -6.48 11.96
C VAL A 166 -2.14 -6.90 12.90
N LYS A 167 -1.63 -5.98 13.73
CA LYS A 167 -0.58 -6.27 14.71
C LYS A 167 -0.98 -7.40 15.65
N THR A 168 -2.24 -7.41 16.10
CA THR A 168 -2.79 -8.48 16.94
C THR A 168 -2.83 -9.81 16.19
N LEU A 169 -3.23 -9.82 14.91
CA LEU A 169 -3.24 -11.03 14.08
C LEU A 169 -1.84 -11.60 13.88
N LEU A 170 -0.87 -10.76 13.56
CA LEU A 170 0.53 -11.15 13.40
C LEU A 170 1.13 -11.75 14.68
N ASN A 171 0.77 -11.22 15.85
CA ASN A 171 1.34 -11.70 17.12
C ASN A 171 0.75 -13.04 17.57
N ASN A 172 -0.52 -13.30 17.27
CA ASN A 172 -1.25 -14.43 17.84
C ASN A 172 -1.49 -15.58 16.85
N TRP A 173 -1.83 -15.30 15.59
CA TRP A 173 -2.31 -16.31 14.63
C TRP A 173 -1.49 -16.37 13.34
N MET A 174 -0.84 -15.28 12.94
CA MET A 174 -0.11 -15.15 11.67
C MET A 174 1.36 -14.78 11.88
N LYS A 175 1.98 -15.35 12.93
CA LYS A 175 3.39 -15.08 13.27
C LYS A 175 4.36 -15.69 12.27
N ASP A 176 4.05 -16.89 11.79
CA ASP A 176 4.85 -17.60 10.78
C ASP A 176 4.41 -17.16 9.36
N GLN A 177 5.36 -16.72 8.54
CA GLN A 177 5.12 -16.35 7.15
C GLN A 177 4.56 -17.52 6.34
N ASN A 178 4.92 -18.77 6.67
CA ASN A 178 4.39 -19.94 5.96
C ASN A 178 2.86 -20.04 6.05
N VAL A 179 2.26 -19.59 7.17
CA VAL A 179 0.80 -19.59 7.34
C VAL A 179 0.15 -18.61 6.36
N ILE A 180 0.76 -17.44 6.20
CA ILE A 180 0.30 -16.40 5.26
C ILE A 180 0.47 -16.90 3.83
N ASP A 181 1.65 -17.42 3.48
CA ASP A 181 1.97 -17.89 2.14
C ASP A 181 1.03 -19.04 1.71
N GLN A 182 0.76 -20.00 2.62
CA GLN A 182 -0.19 -21.09 2.36
C GLN A 182 -1.61 -20.59 2.12
N ALA A 183 -2.08 -19.63 2.91
CA ALA A 183 -3.41 -19.05 2.73
C ALA A 183 -3.54 -18.26 1.41
N LEU A 184 -2.45 -17.67 0.93
CA LEU A 184 -2.44 -16.89 -0.32
C LEU A 184 -2.07 -17.73 -1.57
N ALA A 185 -1.68 -19.00 -1.40
CA ALA A 185 -1.21 -19.86 -2.49
C ALA A 185 -2.30 -20.34 -3.46
N ASP A 186 -3.59 -20.33 -3.06
CA ASP A 186 -4.69 -20.80 -3.90
C ASP A 186 -4.89 -19.87 -5.12
N GLN A 187 -4.43 -20.33 -6.28
CA GLN A 187 -4.51 -19.60 -7.55
C GLN A 187 -5.94 -19.35 -8.03
N ARG A 188 -6.89 -20.23 -7.68
CA ARG A 188 -8.31 -20.06 -8.06
C ARG A 188 -8.92 -18.93 -7.24
N ILE A 189 -8.67 -18.92 -5.92
CA ILE A 189 -9.15 -17.84 -5.05
C ILE A 189 -8.46 -16.52 -5.42
N HIS A 190 -7.14 -16.53 -5.69
CA HIS A 190 -6.42 -15.35 -6.15
C HIS A 190 -7.04 -14.74 -7.42
N ALA A 191 -7.34 -15.57 -8.44
CA ALA A 191 -7.94 -15.09 -9.68
C ALA A 191 -9.33 -14.46 -9.47
N GLU A 192 -10.13 -14.99 -8.53
CA GLU A 192 -11.44 -14.42 -8.17
C GLU A 192 -11.31 -13.16 -7.30
N TYR A 193 -10.27 -13.09 -6.47
CA TYR A 193 -9.97 -11.97 -5.59
C TYR A 193 -9.39 -10.76 -6.33
N GLU A 194 -8.57 -10.95 -7.36
CA GLU A 194 -7.84 -9.85 -8.00
C GLU A 194 -8.72 -8.69 -8.50
N PRO A 195 -9.84 -8.90 -9.21
CA PRO A 195 -10.73 -7.80 -9.57
C PRO A 195 -11.39 -7.13 -8.35
N LYS A 196 -11.59 -7.87 -7.25
CA LYS A 196 -12.14 -7.36 -5.99
C LYS A 196 -11.13 -6.49 -5.24
N ARG A 197 -9.85 -6.82 -5.32
CA ARG A 197 -8.76 -5.98 -4.79
C ARG A 197 -8.79 -4.59 -5.44
N GLY A 198 -8.93 -4.50 -6.76
CA GLY A 198 -9.03 -3.19 -7.44
C GLY A 198 -10.21 -2.34 -6.97
N ILE A 199 -11.38 -2.95 -6.71
CA ILE A 199 -12.55 -2.24 -6.16
C ILE A 199 -12.26 -1.77 -4.73
N PHE A 200 -11.64 -2.62 -3.90
CA PHE A 200 -11.25 -2.27 -2.54
C PHE A 200 -10.30 -1.07 -2.53
N GLU A 201 -9.21 -1.14 -3.31
CA GLU A 201 -8.24 -0.06 -3.45
C GLU A 201 -8.92 1.25 -3.86
N ALA A 202 -9.81 1.23 -4.85
CA ALA A 202 -10.55 2.39 -5.33
C ALA A 202 -11.57 2.96 -4.34
N MET A 203 -12.02 2.16 -3.36
CA MET A 203 -12.92 2.60 -2.30
C MET A 203 -12.17 3.22 -1.12
N VAL A 204 -10.95 2.75 -0.82
CA VAL A 204 -10.20 3.21 0.36
C VAL A 204 -9.18 4.31 0.06
N CYS A 205 -8.66 4.40 -1.18
CA CYS A 205 -7.68 5.45 -1.53
C CYS A 205 -8.29 6.86 -1.68
N VAL A 206 -9.61 6.97 -1.54
CA VAL A 206 -10.33 8.25 -1.48
C VAL A 206 -10.02 9.02 -0.20
N TYR A 207 -9.72 8.31 0.88
CA TYR A 207 -9.44 8.89 2.20
C TYR A 207 -7.97 9.30 2.31
N ASP A 208 -7.67 10.25 3.20
CA ASP A 208 -6.28 10.56 3.56
C ASP A 208 -5.73 9.45 4.46
N TYR A 209 -4.39 9.34 4.55
CA TYR A 209 -3.71 8.21 5.19
C TYR A 209 -4.28 7.79 6.56
N PRO A 210 -4.53 8.69 7.53
CA PRO A 210 -5.01 8.27 8.84
C PRO A 210 -6.37 7.56 8.79
N ASP A 211 -7.31 8.11 8.02
CA ASP A 211 -8.65 7.52 7.85
C ASP A 211 -8.59 6.27 6.98
N MET A 212 -7.77 6.28 5.93
CA MET A 212 -7.55 5.12 5.05
C MET A 212 -7.01 3.93 5.84
N ALA A 213 -5.93 4.13 6.62
CA ALA A 213 -5.31 3.10 7.45
C ALA A 213 -6.30 2.53 8.48
N LYS A 214 -6.99 3.42 9.21
CA LYS A 214 -8.00 3.03 10.19
C LYS A 214 -9.16 2.24 9.57
N LEU A 215 -9.60 2.62 8.36
CA LEU A 215 -10.67 1.92 7.65
C LEU A 215 -10.23 0.52 7.22
N ARG A 216 -9.03 0.36 6.69
CA ARG A 216 -8.44 -0.95 6.34
C ARG A 216 -8.31 -1.85 7.56
N ASP A 217 -7.74 -1.34 8.67
CA ASP A 217 -7.63 -2.12 9.92
C ASP A 217 -9.01 -2.52 10.47
N THR A 218 -10.00 -1.61 10.35
CA THR A 218 -11.40 -1.90 10.73
C THR A 218 -11.99 -3.02 9.88
N ILE A 219 -11.74 -3.03 8.56
CA ILE A 219 -12.21 -4.11 7.68
C ILE A 219 -11.58 -5.44 8.09
N VAL A 220 -10.26 -5.49 8.31
CA VAL A 220 -9.56 -6.68 8.81
C VAL A 220 -10.19 -7.20 10.10
N ARG A 221 -10.42 -6.31 11.09
CA ARG A 221 -11.06 -6.67 12.35
C ARG A 221 -12.46 -7.25 12.16
N LYS A 222 -13.28 -6.62 11.33
CA LYS A 222 -14.67 -7.07 11.11
C LYS A 222 -14.71 -8.43 10.43
N ILE A 223 -13.87 -8.65 9.43
CA ILE A 223 -13.74 -9.96 8.77
C ILE A 223 -13.30 -11.02 9.77
N TRP A 224 -12.29 -10.72 10.58
CA TRP A 224 -11.83 -11.62 11.61
C TRP A 224 -12.95 -12.03 12.58
N CYS A 225 -13.72 -11.07 13.10
CA CYS A 225 -14.85 -11.34 13.98
C CYS A 225 -15.98 -12.14 13.31
N LEU A 226 -16.23 -11.90 12.02
CA LEU A 226 -17.24 -12.63 11.25
C LEU A 226 -16.84 -14.11 11.06
N LEU A 227 -15.56 -14.36 10.79
CA LEU A 227 -15.05 -15.71 10.57
C LEU A 227 -14.76 -16.46 11.87
N ASN A 228 -14.54 -15.74 12.98
CA ASN A 228 -14.20 -16.28 14.29
C ASN A 228 -15.15 -15.72 15.37
N PRO A 229 -16.36 -16.27 15.52
CA PRO A 229 -17.40 -15.66 16.32
C PRO A 229 -17.04 -15.55 17.83
N PRO A 230 -17.68 -14.61 18.54
CA PRO A 230 -17.20 -14.07 19.81
C PRO A 230 -17.08 -15.04 20.99
N SER A 231 -17.75 -16.21 20.97
CA SER A 231 -17.76 -17.13 22.12
C SER A 231 -16.37 -17.67 22.50
N GLN A 232 -15.39 -17.62 21.58
CA GLN A 232 -13.99 -17.99 21.87
C GLN A 232 -13.01 -16.80 21.78
N MET A 233 -13.38 -15.72 21.08
CA MET A 233 -12.44 -14.68 20.65
C MET A 233 -12.54 -13.36 21.41
N GLN A 234 -13.73 -13.02 21.93
CA GLN A 234 -13.92 -11.79 22.68
C GLN A 234 -13.10 -11.78 23.99
N ALA A 235 -12.98 -12.95 24.65
CA ALA A 235 -12.18 -13.11 25.86
C ALA A 235 -10.66 -12.91 25.62
N ILE A 236 -10.15 -13.35 24.47
CA ILE A 236 -8.73 -13.20 24.11
C ILE A 236 -8.45 -11.76 23.65
N TRP A 237 -9.36 -11.18 22.89
CA TRP A 237 -9.28 -9.80 22.40
C TRP A 237 -9.34 -8.75 23.52
N GLU A 238 -10.29 -8.86 24.45
CA GLU A 238 -10.39 -7.99 25.63
C GLU A 238 -9.21 -8.15 26.59
N ALA A 239 -8.55 -9.31 26.59
CA ALA A 239 -7.31 -9.55 27.34
C ALA A 239 -6.10 -8.92 26.66
N SER A 240 -6.03 -8.93 25.32
CA SER A 240 -4.90 -8.34 24.56
C SER A 240 -4.95 -6.81 24.44
N LEU A 241 -6.12 -6.19 24.61
CA LEU A 241 -6.30 -4.74 24.60
C LEU A 241 -6.06 -4.07 25.96
N ARG A 242 -5.93 -4.84 27.04
CA ARG A 242 -5.42 -4.33 28.30
C ARG A 242 -3.91 -4.31 28.18
N ASP A 243 -3.32 -3.11 28.14
CA ASP A 243 -1.87 -2.97 28.31
C ASP A 243 -1.41 -3.81 29.51
N PRO A 244 -0.26 -4.51 29.43
CA PRO A 244 0.43 -4.93 30.63
C PRO A 244 0.94 -3.66 31.31
N VAL A 245 0.11 -3.11 32.19
CA VAL A 245 0.57 -2.12 33.16
C VAL A 245 1.45 -2.86 34.16
N GLN A 246 2.75 -2.58 34.03
CA GLN A 246 3.91 -2.94 34.88
C GLN A 246 4.52 -4.32 34.69
#